data_AF-D5SR47-F1
#
_entry.id   AF-D5SR47-F1
#
_cell.length_a   1.000
_cell.length_b   1.000
_cell.length_c   1.000
_cell.angle_alpha   90.00
_cell.angle_beta   90.00
_cell.angle_gamma   90.00
#
_symmetry.space_group_name_H-M   'P 1'
#
loop_
_entity.id
_entity.type
_entity.pdbx_description
1 polymer ?
#
loop_
_entity_poly.entity_id
_entity_poly.type
_entity_poly.pdbx_seq_one_letter_code
_entity_poly.pdbx_strand_id
1 'polypeptide(L)'
;MLTTTCVHHRLAGRFIPVICLAGLGLAGSLMAGCGGEPSSAKQTTTSATPAKPHDDHGHAHSAEGPHHGQLVELGNDEYHAEVVHDDEAGTVTIYLLDGSAKNSVPIEATDVIVNVSLEGKAEQFKLPATPDTNDPAGKSSKFVSQDKVLCEKLDAHGVSAKLVVTVDGKPFSGKLAHSHDHGHDHEGGDHSHSK
;
A
#
# COMPACT_ATOMS: atom_id res chain seq x y z
N MET A 1 -25.79 8.64 56.32
CA MET A 1 -26.81 7.58 56.52
C MET A 1 -27.42 7.31 55.15
N LEU A 2 -27.36 6.18 54.47
CA LEU A 2 -26.95 4.79 54.73
C LEU A 2 -26.52 4.24 53.34
N THR A 3 -25.29 3.73 53.27
CA THR A 3 -24.84 2.46 52.66
C THR A 3 -25.54 1.81 51.44
N THR A 4 -24.68 1.34 50.52
CA THR A 4 -24.68 -0.03 49.90
C THR A 4 -25.65 -0.22 48.71
N THR A 5 -25.28 -0.79 47.55
CA THR A 5 -24.35 -1.90 47.24
C THR A 5 -23.77 -1.82 45.82
N CYS A 6 -22.49 -2.19 45.71
CA CYS A 6 -21.85 -2.79 44.55
C CYS A 6 -22.54 -4.10 44.10
N VAL A 7 -22.66 -4.33 42.78
CA VAL A 7 -22.65 -5.70 42.23
C VAL A 7 -21.66 -5.73 41.07
N HIS A 8 -20.48 -6.28 41.39
CA HIS A 8 -19.47 -6.72 40.45
C HIS A 8 -19.96 -8.00 39.78
N HIS A 9 -20.09 -8.01 38.45
CA HIS A 9 -20.17 -9.28 37.72
C HIS A 9 -18.75 -9.85 37.60
N ARG A 10 -18.50 -10.92 38.38
CA ARG A 10 -17.36 -11.81 38.26
C ARG A 10 -17.77 -13.04 37.44
N LEU A 11 -17.13 -13.26 36.30
CA LEU A 11 -16.84 -14.62 35.78
C LEU A 11 -15.34 -14.59 35.42
N ALA A 12 -14.44 -15.12 36.25
CA ALA A 12 -14.00 -16.52 36.24
C ALA A 12 -13.62 -16.95 34.79
N GLY A 13 -12.36 -16.96 34.39
CA GLY A 13 -11.29 -17.72 35.01
C GLY A 13 -11.11 -19.05 34.28
N ARG A 14 -10.23 -19.08 33.27
CA ARG A 14 -9.52 -20.29 32.87
C ARG A 14 -8.12 -19.89 32.37
N PHE A 15 -7.24 -19.76 33.36
CA PHE A 15 -5.80 -19.92 33.18
C PHE A 15 -5.56 -21.36 32.71
N ILE A 16 -4.93 -21.53 31.55
CA ILE A 16 -4.38 -22.81 31.12
C ILE A 16 -2.86 -22.71 31.35
N PRO A 17 -2.31 -23.29 32.42
CA PRO A 17 -0.88 -23.43 32.59
C PRO A 17 -0.40 -24.77 32.01
N VAL A 18 0.91 -24.85 31.76
CA VAL A 18 1.71 -26.07 31.52
C VAL A 18 1.54 -26.61 30.09
N ILE A 19 2.60 -26.69 29.28
CA ILE A 19 3.62 -27.75 29.35
C ILE A 19 5.01 -27.20 28.98
N CYS A 20 5.92 -27.27 29.96
CA CYS A 20 7.36 -27.33 29.73
C CYS A 20 7.71 -28.67 29.06
N LEU A 21 8.35 -28.64 27.91
CA LEU A 21 9.10 -29.78 27.38
C LEU A 21 10.52 -29.32 27.09
N ALA A 22 11.40 -29.58 28.06
CA ALA A 22 12.83 -29.58 27.87
C ALA A 22 13.20 -30.74 26.93
N GLY A 23 13.76 -30.41 25.77
CA GLY A 23 14.33 -31.36 24.82
C GLY A 23 15.82 -31.10 24.67
N LEU A 24 16.61 -31.90 25.38
CA LEU A 24 18.07 -32.01 25.28
C LEU A 24 18.39 -32.89 24.05
N GLY A 25 19.17 -32.39 23.08
CA GLY A 25 19.49 -33.12 21.86
C GLY A 25 20.76 -32.63 21.17
N LEU A 26 21.77 -33.51 21.17
CA LEU A 26 23.20 -33.37 20.87
C LEU A 26 23.55 -33.36 19.37
N ALA A 27 24.71 -32.76 19.04
CA ALA A 27 25.56 -32.95 17.84
C ALA A 27 25.03 -32.41 16.49
N GLY A 28 25.77 -31.66 15.67
CA GLY A 28 27.21 -31.58 15.46
C GLY A 28 27.54 -32.07 14.04
N SER A 29 27.62 -31.18 13.06
CA SER A 29 28.24 -31.45 11.75
C SER A 29 28.62 -30.14 11.04
N LEU A 30 29.91 -29.86 11.06
CA LEU A 30 30.60 -28.88 10.23
C LEU A 30 30.94 -29.57 8.91
N MET A 31 30.53 -29.02 7.77
CA MET A 31 31.14 -29.35 6.48
C MET A 31 31.78 -28.09 5.93
N ALA A 32 33.09 -28.00 6.18
CA ALA A 32 33.99 -27.11 5.48
C ALA A 32 34.14 -27.59 4.03
N GLY A 33 33.68 -26.78 3.08
CA GLY A 33 34.01 -26.93 1.66
C GLY A 33 35.02 -25.86 1.27
N CYS A 34 36.29 -26.24 1.16
CA CYS A 34 37.35 -25.42 0.57
C CYS A 34 38.14 -26.29 -0.41
N GLY A 35 38.33 -25.80 -1.63
CA GLY A 35 39.09 -26.42 -2.72
C GLY A 35 38.53 -25.93 -4.07
N GLY A 36 39.26 -25.22 -4.93
CA GLY A 36 40.70 -25.01 -4.99
C GLY A 36 41.12 -23.78 -5.78
N GLU A 37 42.42 -23.82 -6.08
CA GLU A 37 43.43 -22.78 -6.28
C GLU A 37 43.38 -21.90 -7.55
N PRO A 38 44.26 -20.87 -7.63
CA PRO A 38 44.12 -19.72 -8.52
C PRO A 38 44.83 -19.92 -9.86
N SER A 39 44.34 -19.22 -10.90
CA SER A 39 45.17 -18.87 -12.05
C SER A 39 45.02 -17.38 -12.33
N SER A 40 46.13 -16.68 -12.11
CA SER A 40 46.29 -15.26 -12.37
C SER A 40 46.62 -15.07 -13.85
N ALA A 41 45.80 -14.31 -14.57
CA ALA A 41 46.22 -13.65 -15.81
C ALA A 41 45.51 -12.31 -15.96
N LYS A 42 46.25 -11.29 -15.50
CA LYS A 42 46.12 -9.85 -15.71
C LYS A 42 45.83 -9.49 -17.17
N GLN A 43 44.81 -8.68 -17.44
CA GLN A 43 45.00 -7.53 -18.33
C GLN A 43 44.06 -6.36 -18.00
N THR A 44 44.73 -5.26 -17.71
CA THR A 44 44.29 -3.88 -17.58
C THR A 44 43.55 -3.38 -18.82
N THR A 45 42.45 -2.64 -18.61
CA THR A 45 42.15 -1.41 -19.35
C THR A 45 41.20 -0.53 -18.56
N THR A 46 41.77 0.56 -18.05
CA THR A 46 41.10 1.82 -17.73
C THR A 46 40.24 2.28 -18.90
N SER A 47 38.97 2.59 -18.64
CA SER A 47 38.20 3.61 -19.38
C SER A 47 37.09 4.14 -18.48
N ALA A 48 37.21 5.42 -18.15
CA ALA A 48 36.22 6.21 -17.47
C ALA A 48 35.06 6.60 -18.42
N THR A 49 33.85 6.64 -17.86
CA THR A 49 32.69 7.48 -18.26
C THR A 49 31.98 7.06 -19.56
N PRO A 50 30.63 7.16 -19.69
CA PRO A 50 29.71 8.02 -18.94
C PRO A 50 28.62 7.32 -18.15
N ALA A 51 28.22 8.02 -17.07
CA ALA A 51 26.91 7.91 -16.46
C ALA A 51 25.85 7.83 -17.56
N LYS A 52 25.07 6.75 -17.56
CA LYS A 52 23.82 6.74 -18.31
C LYS A 52 23.00 7.92 -17.81
N PRO A 53 22.40 8.73 -18.70
CA PRO A 53 21.29 9.56 -18.31
C PRO A 53 20.30 8.62 -17.62
N HIS A 54 19.82 8.99 -16.44
CA HIS A 54 18.54 8.46 -16.02
C HIS A 54 17.58 8.86 -17.13
N ASP A 55 17.14 7.87 -17.91
CA ASP A 55 15.95 8.01 -18.72
C ASP A 55 14.87 8.44 -17.74
N ASP A 56 14.53 9.72 -17.84
CA ASP A 56 13.31 10.31 -17.30
C ASP A 56 12.20 9.54 -18.01
N HIS A 57 11.79 8.41 -17.41
CA HIS A 57 10.69 7.61 -17.89
C HIS A 57 9.47 8.51 -17.81
N GLY A 58 9.15 9.10 -18.96
CA GLY A 58 8.01 9.96 -19.15
C GLY A 58 6.80 9.34 -18.47
N HIS A 59 6.19 10.14 -17.60
CA HIS A 59 5.00 9.81 -16.83
C HIS A 59 3.91 9.31 -17.77
N ALA A 60 3.89 8.01 -18.02
CA ALA A 60 2.84 7.34 -18.74
C ALA A 60 1.57 7.51 -17.90
N HIS A 61 0.55 8.10 -18.54
CA HIS A 61 -0.79 8.35 -18.03
C HIS A 61 -1.19 7.35 -16.96
N SER A 62 -1.67 7.84 -15.80
CA SER A 62 -2.19 7.04 -14.70
C SER A 62 -2.96 5.84 -15.24
N ALA A 63 -2.32 4.66 -15.24
CA ALA A 63 -3.00 3.47 -15.69
C ALA A 63 -4.16 3.23 -14.73
N GLU A 64 -5.35 3.00 -15.27
CA GLU A 64 -6.48 2.55 -14.46
C GLU A 64 -6.16 1.16 -13.90
N GLY A 65 -6.54 0.92 -12.65
CA GLY A 65 -6.41 -0.40 -12.07
C GLY A 65 -7.47 -1.39 -12.61
N PRO A 66 -7.39 -2.67 -12.20
CA PRO A 66 -8.32 -3.72 -12.62
C PRO A 66 -9.81 -3.44 -12.33
N HIS A 67 -10.10 -2.51 -11.42
CA HIS A 67 -11.45 -2.11 -11.01
C HIS A 67 -11.81 -0.68 -11.47
N HIS A 68 -11.07 -0.14 -12.46
CA HIS A 68 -11.27 1.21 -13.02
C HIS A 68 -11.09 2.35 -12.00
N GLY A 69 -10.32 2.09 -10.96
CA GLY A 69 -9.92 3.07 -9.95
C GLY A 69 -8.57 3.71 -10.24
N GLN A 70 -8.25 4.69 -9.41
CA GLN A 70 -6.96 5.34 -9.41
C GLN A 70 -5.89 4.45 -8.77
N LEU A 71 -4.77 4.22 -9.47
CA LEU A 71 -3.60 3.58 -8.88
C LEU A 71 -2.78 4.53 -8.00
N VAL A 72 -2.28 3.97 -6.90
CA VAL A 72 -1.45 4.60 -5.89
C VAL A 72 -0.24 3.68 -5.66
N GLU A 73 0.94 4.14 -6.08
CA GLU A 73 2.18 3.41 -5.87
C GLU A 73 2.56 3.36 -4.38
N LEU A 74 3.02 2.19 -3.92
CA LEU A 74 3.40 1.94 -2.53
C LEU A 74 4.78 1.29 -2.47
N GLY A 75 5.71 1.92 -1.76
CA GLY A 75 7.02 1.31 -1.49
C GLY A 75 7.90 1.14 -2.73
N ASN A 76 7.88 2.10 -3.67
CA ASN A 76 8.67 2.05 -4.90
C ASN A 76 8.27 0.85 -5.79
N ASP A 77 6.98 0.79 -6.12
CA ASP A 77 6.34 -0.29 -6.90
C ASP A 77 6.40 -1.69 -6.29
N GLU A 78 6.70 -1.81 -4.99
CA GLU A 78 6.58 -3.09 -4.27
C GLU A 78 5.12 -3.56 -4.25
N TYR A 79 4.21 -2.60 -4.10
CA TYR A 79 2.76 -2.78 -4.16
C TYR A 79 2.09 -1.61 -4.86
N HIS A 80 0.86 -1.83 -5.30
CA HIS A 80 -0.04 -0.76 -5.71
C HIS A 80 -1.32 -0.85 -4.87
N ALA A 81 -1.92 0.29 -4.58
CA ALA A 81 -3.32 0.31 -4.17
C ALA A 81 -4.16 0.92 -5.28
N GLU A 82 -5.32 0.35 -5.53
CA GLU A 82 -6.32 0.93 -6.40
C GLU A 82 -7.44 1.53 -5.54
N VAL A 83 -7.75 2.80 -5.78
CA VAL A 83 -8.81 3.53 -5.07
C VAL A 83 -9.97 3.74 -6.04
N VAL A 84 -11.11 3.13 -5.72
CA VAL A 84 -12.38 3.35 -6.42
C VAL A 84 -13.24 4.24 -5.55
N HIS A 85 -13.59 5.42 -6.07
CA HIS A 85 -14.57 6.32 -5.48
C HIS A 85 -15.88 6.19 -6.24
N ASP A 86 -16.94 5.78 -5.56
CA ASP A 86 -18.28 5.64 -6.14
C ASP A 86 -19.23 6.63 -5.43
N ASP A 87 -19.51 7.74 -6.12
CA ASP A 87 -20.34 8.83 -5.61
C ASP A 87 -21.81 8.43 -5.48
N GLU A 88 -22.29 7.54 -6.35
CA GLU A 88 -23.68 7.08 -6.35
C GLU A 88 -23.94 6.14 -5.16
N ALA A 89 -23.01 5.21 -4.91
CA ALA A 89 -23.06 4.31 -3.77
C ALA A 89 -22.59 4.99 -2.47
N GLY A 90 -21.88 6.12 -2.55
CA GLY A 90 -21.26 6.79 -1.42
C GLY A 90 -20.18 5.93 -0.77
N THR A 91 -19.36 5.25 -1.58
CA THR A 91 -18.33 4.32 -1.09
C THR A 91 -16.94 4.69 -1.58
N VAL A 92 -15.94 4.48 -0.71
CA VAL A 92 -14.53 4.44 -1.08
C VAL A 92 -14.04 3.02 -0.89
N THR A 93 -13.58 2.40 -1.96
CA THR A 93 -12.99 1.05 -1.94
C THR A 93 -11.51 1.13 -2.27
N ILE A 94 -10.69 0.45 -1.46
CA ILE A 94 -9.26 0.29 -1.69
C ILE A 94 -8.96 -1.18 -1.92
N TYR A 95 -8.38 -1.49 -3.07
CA TYR A 95 -7.83 -2.81 -3.39
C TYR A 95 -6.31 -2.78 -3.27
N LEU A 96 -5.72 -3.70 -2.51
CA LEU A 96 -4.28 -3.87 -2.45
C LEU A 96 -3.83 -4.86 -3.53
N LEU A 97 -2.90 -4.42 -4.37
CA LEU A 97 -2.39 -5.11 -5.55
C LEU A 97 -0.88 -5.30 -5.45
N ASP A 98 -0.36 -6.22 -6.26
CA ASP A 98 1.07 -6.48 -6.38
C ASP A 98 1.82 -5.34 -7.11
N GLY A 99 3.14 -5.46 -7.21
CA GLY A 99 3.98 -4.51 -7.92
C GLY A 99 3.69 -4.37 -9.42
N SER A 100 2.84 -5.23 -9.99
CA SER A 100 2.38 -5.11 -11.39
C SER A 100 1.01 -4.43 -11.53
N ALA A 101 0.39 -4.05 -10.40
CA ALA A 101 -0.95 -3.47 -10.30
C ALA A 101 -2.06 -4.34 -10.92
N LYS A 102 -1.90 -5.67 -10.88
CA LYS A 102 -2.85 -6.60 -11.55
C LYS A 102 -3.47 -7.62 -10.64
N ASN A 103 -2.71 -8.11 -9.66
CA ASN A 103 -3.14 -9.22 -8.82
C ASN A 103 -3.37 -8.74 -7.39
N SER A 104 -4.47 -9.17 -6.78
CA SER A 104 -4.78 -8.88 -5.38
C SER A 104 -3.73 -9.45 -4.43
N VAL A 105 -3.41 -8.68 -3.39
CA VAL A 105 -2.50 -9.07 -2.31
C VAL A 105 -3.26 -9.05 -0.98
N PRO A 106 -3.73 -10.21 -0.49
CA PRO A 106 -4.44 -10.28 0.78
C PRO A 106 -3.48 -10.17 1.98
N ILE A 107 -3.82 -9.32 2.94
CA ILE A 107 -3.00 -9.04 4.13
C ILE A 107 -3.80 -9.25 5.43
N GLU A 108 -3.12 -9.42 6.55
CA GLU A 108 -3.74 -9.65 7.87
C GLU A 108 -4.29 -8.35 8.51
N ALA A 109 -4.09 -7.19 7.89
CA ALA A 109 -4.56 -5.92 8.43
C ALA A 109 -6.10 -5.88 8.49
N THR A 110 -6.63 -5.43 9.63
CA THR A 110 -8.07 -5.26 9.85
C THR A 110 -8.62 -3.96 9.27
N ASP A 111 -7.74 -3.00 9.00
CA ASP A 111 -8.06 -1.70 8.43
C ASP A 111 -6.85 -1.10 7.70
N VAL A 112 -7.15 -0.19 6.76
CA VAL A 112 -6.20 0.76 6.18
C VAL A 112 -6.60 2.18 6.53
N ILE A 113 -5.67 3.11 6.42
CA ILE A 113 -5.87 4.50 6.83
C ILE A 113 -5.78 5.43 5.63
N VAL A 114 -6.76 6.33 5.49
CA VAL A 114 -6.68 7.48 4.58
C VAL A 114 -6.56 8.75 5.41
N ASN A 115 -5.45 9.46 5.25
CA ASN A 115 -5.23 10.76 5.86
C ASN A 115 -5.60 11.83 4.82
N VAL A 116 -6.58 12.66 5.14
CA VAL A 116 -7.09 13.72 4.28
C VAL A 116 -6.70 15.06 4.86
N SER A 117 -6.21 15.97 4.03
CA SER A 117 -5.95 17.37 4.39
C SER A 117 -6.67 18.29 3.41
N LEU A 118 -7.56 19.13 3.91
CA LEU A 118 -8.35 20.10 3.16
C LEU A 118 -8.35 21.43 3.93
N GLU A 119 -8.03 22.53 3.24
CA GLU A 119 -7.98 23.89 3.84
C GLU A 119 -7.13 23.97 5.12
N GLY A 120 -6.03 23.22 5.17
CA GLY A 120 -5.11 23.16 6.32
C GLY A 120 -5.61 22.34 7.51
N LYS A 121 -6.78 21.68 7.42
CA LYS A 121 -7.29 20.75 8.42
C LYS A 121 -6.99 19.31 8.01
N ALA A 122 -6.36 18.55 8.90
CA ALA A 122 -6.06 17.14 8.70
C ALA A 122 -7.03 16.25 9.48
N GLU A 123 -7.58 15.24 8.80
CA GLU A 123 -8.47 14.23 9.39
C GLU A 123 -8.08 12.84 8.90
N GLN A 124 -8.31 11.83 9.74
CA GLN A 124 -7.92 10.45 9.50
C GLN A 124 -9.16 9.56 9.44
N PHE A 125 -9.25 8.75 8.39
CA PHE A 125 -10.34 7.81 8.17
C PHE A 125 -9.81 6.38 8.16
N LYS A 126 -10.54 5.47 8.79
CA LYS A 126 -10.25 4.04 8.78
C LYS A 126 -11.17 3.34 7.80
N LEU A 127 -10.61 2.54 6.91
CA LEU A 127 -11.36 1.68 5.99
C LEU A 127 -11.21 0.24 6.49
N PRO A 128 -12.26 -0.38 7.06
CA PRO A 128 -12.20 -1.75 7.52
C PRO A 128 -12.01 -2.75 6.37
N ALA A 129 -11.32 -3.84 6.68
CA ALA A 129 -11.17 -4.99 5.80
C ALA A 129 -12.53 -5.59 5.44
N THR A 130 -12.76 -5.78 4.14
CA THR A 130 -13.93 -6.45 3.59
C THR A 130 -13.42 -7.48 2.58
N PRO A 131 -13.02 -8.68 3.02
CA PRO A 131 -12.35 -9.67 2.17
C PRO A 131 -13.11 -9.95 0.88
N ASP A 132 -12.37 -10.11 -0.21
CA ASP A 132 -12.94 -10.61 -1.46
C ASP A 132 -13.11 -12.14 -1.42
N THR A 133 -13.85 -12.67 -2.40
CA THR A 133 -14.22 -14.08 -2.51
C THR A 133 -13.00 -15.01 -2.56
N ASN A 134 -11.89 -14.53 -3.11
CA ASN A 134 -10.65 -15.30 -3.28
C ASN A 134 -9.64 -15.08 -2.14
N ASP A 135 -9.97 -14.24 -1.15
CA ASP A 135 -9.06 -13.96 -0.05
C ASP A 135 -8.98 -15.14 0.93
N PRO A 136 -7.78 -15.54 1.38
CA PRO A 136 -7.63 -16.53 2.44
C PRO A 136 -8.31 -16.09 3.74
N ALA A 137 -8.80 -17.05 4.51
CA ALA A 137 -9.39 -16.77 5.81
C ALA A 137 -8.45 -15.97 6.73
N GLY A 138 -8.96 -14.90 7.33
CA GLY A 138 -8.20 -14.00 8.19
C GLY A 138 -7.36 -12.95 7.45
N LYS A 139 -7.44 -12.90 6.11
CA LYS A 139 -6.79 -11.88 5.28
C LYS A 139 -7.80 -11.12 4.44
N SER A 140 -7.41 -9.95 3.96
CA SER A 140 -8.19 -9.12 3.05
C SER A 140 -7.29 -8.42 2.06
N SER A 141 -7.65 -8.42 0.79
CA SER A 141 -7.07 -7.52 -0.22
C SER A 141 -7.95 -6.29 -0.47
N LYS A 142 -9.15 -6.24 0.12
CA LYS A 142 -10.15 -5.17 -0.12
C LYS A 142 -10.54 -4.47 1.19
N PHE A 143 -10.68 -3.16 1.13
CA PHE A 143 -11.04 -2.32 2.27
C PHE A 143 -12.09 -1.31 1.82
N VAL A 144 -13.18 -1.17 2.56
CA VAL A 144 -14.34 -0.37 2.12
C VAL A 144 -14.77 0.58 3.24
N SER A 145 -15.01 1.83 2.91
CA SER A 145 -15.70 2.78 3.78
C SER A 145 -16.93 3.37 3.10
N GLN A 146 -17.96 3.58 3.90
CA GLN A 146 -19.18 4.34 3.59
C GLN A 146 -19.23 5.64 4.41
N ASP A 147 -18.08 6.10 4.91
CA ASP A 147 -17.99 7.35 5.65
C ASP A 147 -18.27 8.51 4.70
N LYS A 148 -19.45 9.12 4.86
CA LYS A 148 -19.93 10.18 3.98
C LYS A 148 -18.99 11.40 3.95
N VAL A 149 -18.30 11.68 5.07
CA VAL A 149 -17.36 12.79 5.18
C VAL A 149 -16.09 12.48 4.40
N LEU A 150 -15.62 11.22 4.41
CA LEU A 150 -14.51 10.81 3.57
C LEU A 150 -14.85 10.99 2.08
N CYS A 151 -16.00 10.47 1.63
CA CYS A 151 -16.41 10.56 0.23
C CYS A 151 -16.48 12.02 -0.25
N GLU A 152 -17.22 12.86 0.47
CA GLU A 152 -17.36 14.29 0.14
C GLU A 152 -16.01 15.04 0.10
N LYS A 153 -15.06 14.65 0.94
CA LYS A 153 -13.75 15.31 0.97
C LYS A 153 -12.83 14.90 -0.17
N LEU A 154 -12.92 13.66 -0.65
CA LEU A 154 -12.11 13.24 -1.79
C LEU A 154 -12.51 13.97 -3.08
N ASP A 155 -13.78 14.38 -3.21
CA ASP A 155 -14.22 15.22 -4.34
C ASP A 155 -13.90 16.71 -4.18
N ALA A 156 -13.49 17.14 -2.98
CA ALA A 156 -13.28 18.54 -2.71
C ALA A 156 -12.07 19.09 -3.46
N HIS A 157 -12.25 20.20 -4.18
CA HIS A 157 -11.14 20.90 -4.81
C HIS A 157 -10.06 21.29 -3.79
N GLY A 158 -8.80 21.02 -4.14
CA GLY A 158 -7.66 21.33 -3.28
C GLY A 158 -7.44 20.34 -2.13
N VAL A 159 -8.18 19.22 -2.09
CA VAL A 159 -7.88 18.13 -1.16
C VAL A 159 -6.51 17.51 -1.47
N SER A 160 -5.81 17.11 -0.42
CA SER A 160 -4.70 16.15 -0.52
C SER A 160 -5.00 14.95 0.36
N ALA A 161 -4.78 13.75 -0.16
CA ALA A 161 -4.98 12.52 0.59
C ALA A 161 -3.74 11.61 0.51
N LYS A 162 -3.51 10.85 1.58
CA LYS A 162 -2.43 9.86 1.68
C LYS A 162 -2.99 8.57 2.28
N LEU A 163 -2.84 7.48 1.53
CA LEU A 163 -3.12 6.14 1.99
C LEU A 163 -1.94 5.62 2.82
N VAL A 164 -2.24 4.91 3.90
CA VAL A 164 -1.28 4.13 4.69
C VAL A 164 -1.81 2.71 4.84
N VAL A 165 -0.99 1.73 4.46
CA VAL A 165 -1.27 0.30 4.53
C VAL A 165 -0.14 -0.39 5.29
N THR A 166 -0.43 -1.40 6.10
CA THR A 166 0.59 -2.24 6.75
C THR A 166 0.57 -3.63 6.14
N VAL A 167 1.67 -4.01 5.47
CA VAL A 167 1.84 -5.34 4.88
C VAL A 167 2.92 -6.07 5.67
N ASP A 168 2.60 -7.24 6.23
CA ASP A 168 3.52 -8.05 7.07
C ASP A 168 4.24 -7.25 8.16
N GLY A 169 3.53 -6.31 8.80
CA GLY A 169 4.07 -5.44 9.87
C GLY A 169 4.90 -4.25 9.38
N LYS A 170 5.13 -4.10 8.08
CA LYS A 170 5.82 -2.95 7.47
C LYS A 170 4.80 -1.92 6.95
N PRO A 171 4.89 -0.64 7.36
CA PRO A 171 4.01 0.39 6.84
C PRO A 171 4.48 0.87 5.47
N PHE A 172 3.52 1.08 4.59
CA PHE A 172 3.66 1.68 3.27
C PHE A 172 2.70 2.86 3.15
N SER A 173 3.08 3.86 2.35
CA SER A 173 2.21 5.01 2.11
C SER A 173 2.34 5.54 0.69
N GLY A 174 1.23 5.99 0.12
CA GLY A 174 1.17 6.58 -1.21
C GLY A 174 0.19 7.75 -1.24
N LYS A 175 0.45 8.71 -2.14
CA LYS A 175 -0.40 9.90 -2.30
C LYS A 175 -1.59 9.54 -3.19
N LEU A 176 -2.80 9.91 -2.77
CA LEU A 176 -3.97 9.95 -3.63
C LEU A 176 -3.96 11.32 -4.32
N ALA A 177 -3.78 11.33 -5.63
CA ALA A 177 -3.71 12.53 -6.46
C ALA A 177 -4.95 12.62 -7.35
N HIS A 178 -5.83 13.61 -7.13
CA HIS A 178 -6.90 13.89 -8.07
C HIS A 178 -6.35 14.65 -9.28
N SER A 179 -6.24 13.97 -10.43
CA SER A 179 -5.85 14.60 -11.69
C SER A 179 -6.98 15.51 -12.19
N HIS A 180 -6.85 16.82 -11.95
CA HIS A 180 -7.68 17.86 -12.58
C HIS A 180 -6.94 18.51 -13.75
N ASP A 181 -6.24 17.73 -14.57
CA ASP A 181 -5.57 18.26 -15.76
C ASP A 181 -6.54 18.27 -16.94
N HIS A 182 -7.36 19.32 -17.02
CA HIS A 182 -7.94 19.77 -18.28
C HIS A 182 -6.97 20.77 -18.90
N GLY A 183 -6.09 20.30 -19.76
CA GLY A 183 -5.02 21.10 -20.34
C GLY A 183 -4.71 20.81 -21.80
N HIS A 184 -5.69 20.90 -22.70
CA HIS A 184 -5.42 21.19 -24.12
C HIS A 184 -6.46 22.15 -24.72
N ASP A 185 -6.29 23.44 -24.45
CA ASP A 185 -6.69 24.48 -25.39
C ASP A 185 -5.90 24.26 -26.69
N HIS A 186 -6.56 23.69 -27.70
CA HIS A 186 -6.08 23.81 -29.08
C HIS A 186 -6.42 25.22 -29.58
N GLU A 187 -5.63 26.22 -29.20
CA GLU A 187 -5.61 27.47 -29.98
C GLU A 187 -5.06 27.15 -31.37
N GLY A 188 -5.89 27.42 -32.38
CA GLY A 188 -5.58 27.22 -33.78
C GLY A 188 -4.38 28.04 -34.22
N GLY A 189 -3.30 27.35 -34.56
CA GLY A 189 -2.25 27.87 -35.42
C GLY A 189 -2.50 27.39 -36.85
N ASP A 190 -3.22 28.19 -37.65
CA ASP A 190 -3.28 28.04 -39.10
C ASP A 190 -1.86 28.06 -39.68
N HIS A 191 -1.32 26.88 -40.03
CA HIS A 191 -0.09 26.76 -40.78
C HIS A 191 -0.36 27.05 -42.26
N SER A 192 -0.29 28.34 -42.62
CA SER A 192 -0.18 28.77 -44.01
C SER A 192 1.15 28.25 -44.58
N HIS A 193 1.06 27.25 -45.46
CA HIS A 193 2.18 26.78 -46.26
C HIS A 193 2.45 27.81 -47.37
N SER A 194 3.60 28.48 -47.28
CA SER A 194 4.21 29.19 -48.40
C SER A 194 5.66 28.77 -48.53
N LYS A 195 5.94 27.88 -49.49
CA LYS A 195 7.01 28.04 -50.46
C LYS A 195 6.85 27.09 -51.64
#